data_AF-A0A1H3UJP9-F1
#
_entry.id   AF-A0A1H3UJP9-F1
#
_cell.length_a   1.000
_cell.length_b   1.000
_cell.length_c   1.000
_cell.angle_alpha   90.00
_cell.angle_beta   90.00
_cell.angle_gamma   90.00
#
_symmetry.space_group_name_H-M   'P 1'
#
loop_
_entity.id
_entity.type
_entity.pdbx_description
1 polymer ?
#
loop_
_entity_poly.entity_id
_entity_poly.type
_entity_poly.pdbx_seq_one_letter_code
_entity_poly.pdbx_strand_id
1 'polypeptide(L)'
;MFINLSMALPEGMLNEPGLQMLTLDFDERKILQMVVFRVNRGWKDRNLTPLVERMTGRYRNLAEPDFLGDPDSEATDKTLLFDIGRFAIEVRLPQHGTYATATFTTKTILKRLRTVDSTIHIFGDMLDR
;
A
#
# COMPACT_ATOMS: atom_id res chain seq x y z
N MET A 1 6.67 5.60 -18.10
CA MET A 1 5.90 6.86 -18.07
C MET A 1 5.13 6.89 -16.76
N PHE A 2 5.07 8.03 -16.06
CA PHE A 2 4.29 8.13 -14.83
C PHE A 2 3.16 9.16 -14.97
N ILE A 3 2.02 8.86 -14.36
CA ILE A 3 0.89 9.78 -14.21
C ILE A 3 0.66 9.97 -12.72
N ASN A 4 0.65 11.22 -12.25
CA ASN A 4 0.30 11.56 -10.87
C ASN A 4 -0.94 12.44 -10.89
N LEU A 5 -2.00 11.95 -10.25
CA LEU A 5 -3.20 12.72 -9.96
C LEU A 5 -3.18 13.06 -8.49
N SER A 6 -3.36 14.33 -8.17
CA SER A 6 -3.45 14.80 -6.78
C SER A 6 -4.67 15.69 -6.60
N MET A 7 -5.27 15.59 -5.42
CA MET A 7 -6.41 16.40 -5.03
C MET A 7 -6.10 17.08 -3.69
N ALA A 8 -6.27 18.39 -3.66
CA ALA A 8 -6.03 19.19 -2.45
C ALA A 8 -7.19 19.11 -1.45
N LEU A 9 -8.42 18.85 -1.94
CA LEU A 9 -9.63 18.80 -1.11
C LEU A 9 -9.76 17.45 -0.38
N PRO A 10 -10.33 17.45 0.83
CA PRO A 10 -10.42 16.26 1.69
C PRO A 10 -11.49 15.24 1.23
N GLU A 11 -12.31 15.60 0.24
CA GLU A 11 -13.39 14.77 -0.31
C GLU A 11 -12.88 13.44 -0.89
N GLY A 12 -11.63 13.42 -1.35
CA GLY A 12 -11.00 12.26 -1.96
C GLY A 12 -11.33 12.08 -3.45
N MET A 13 -10.64 11.15 -4.10
CA MET A 13 -10.81 10.86 -5.53
C MET A 13 -11.43 9.48 -5.74
N LEU A 14 -11.99 9.23 -6.94
CA LEU A 14 -12.44 7.91 -7.39
C LEU A 14 -13.44 7.22 -6.43
N ASN A 15 -14.31 7.99 -5.79
CA ASN A 15 -15.22 7.51 -4.75
C ASN A 15 -14.53 6.88 -3.54
N GLU A 16 -13.22 7.15 -3.33
CA GLU A 16 -12.49 6.72 -2.14
C GLU A 16 -12.23 7.94 -1.23
N PRO A 17 -12.95 8.05 -0.10
CA PRO A 17 -12.77 9.14 0.83
C PRO A 17 -11.32 9.24 1.33
N GLY A 18 -10.79 10.45 1.34
CA GLY A 18 -9.42 10.71 1.77
C GLY A 18 -8.32 10.32 0.77
N LEU A 19 -8.64 9.69 -0.38
CA LEU A 19 -7.65 9.45 -1.43
C LEU A 19 -7.16 10.78 -2.01
N GLN A 20 -5.94 11.18 -1.66
CA GLN A 20 -5.37 12.47 -2.07
C GLN A 20 -4.39 12.35 -3.22
N MET A 21 -3.78 11.19 -3.43
CA MET A 21 -2.86 10.98 -4.54
C MET A 21 -3.05 9.61 -5.16
N LEU A 22 -3.09 9.57 -6.49
CA LEU A 22 -3.01 8.38 -7.30
C LEU A 22 -1.78 8.50 -8.19
N THR A 23 -0.87 7.55 -8.07
CA THR A 23 0.26 7.42 -9.00
C THR A 23 0.10 6.17 -9.83
N LEU A 24 0.21 6.31 -11.14
CA LEU A 24 0.24 5.21 -12.10
C LEU A 24 1.61 5.21 -12.76
N ASP A 25 2.27 4.06 -12.77
CA ASP A 25 3.55 3.88 -13.46
C ASP A 25 3.42 2.80 -14.53
N PHE A 26 3.94 3.13 -15.71
CA PHE A 26 3.90 2.30 -16.91
C PHE A 26 5.31 1.98 -17.38
N ASP A 27 5.51 0.74 -17.82
CA ASP A 27 6.78 0.28 -18.38
C ASP A 27 7.10 0.93 -19.75
N GLU A 28 8.24 0.56 -20.33
CA GLU A 28 8.69 1.04 -21.64
C GLU A 28 7.73 0.65 -22.78
N ARG A 29 6.92 -0.39 -22.58
CA ARG A 29 5.91 -0.88 -23.53
C ARG A 29 4.54 -0.24 -23.31
N LYS A 30 4.42 0.72 -22.39
CA LYS A 30 3.18 1.41 -21.99
C LYS A 30 2.17 0.49 -21.28
N ILE A 31 2.63 -0.59 -20.64
CA ILE A 31 1.81 -1.48 -19.81
C ILE A 31 1.84 -0.96 -18.38
N LEU A 32 0.67 -0.85 -17.73
CA LEU A 32 0.55 -0.43 -16.34
C LEU A 32 1.23 -1.47 -15.42
N GLN A 33 2.23 -1.05 -14.67
CA GLN A 33 3.05 -1.95 -13.84
C GLN A 33 2.96 -1.66 -12.33
N MET A 34 2.55 -0.44 -11.96
CA MET A 34 2.33 -0.09 -10.56
C MET A 34 1.24 0.98 -10.43
N VAL A 35 0.43 0.82 -9.38
CA VAL A 35 -0.52 1.84 -8.92
C VAL A 35 -0.28 2.11 -7.44
N VAL A 36 -0.17 3.38 -7.06
CA VAL A 36 -0.01 3.80 -5.66
C VAL A 36 -1.14 4.74 -5.29
N PHE A 37 -1.88 4.35 -4.26
CA PHE A 37 -2.91 5.18 -3.63
C PHE A 37 -2.35 5.76 -2.34
N ARG A 38 -2.44 7.08 -2.18
CA ARG A 38 -2.10 7.77 -0.93
C ARG A 38 -3.36 8.33 -0.31
N VAL A 39 -3.74 7.78 0.83
CA VAL A 39 -4.93 8.15 1.56
C VAL A 39 -4.53 9.02 2.74
N ASN A 40 -5.05 10.24 2.79
CA ASN A 40 -4.94 11.12 3.94
C ASN A 40 -5.90 10.62 5.03
N ARG A 41 -5.33 10.14 6.14
CA ARG A 41 -6.11 9.78 7.33
C ARG A 41 -6.34 10.98 8.26
N GLY A 42 -5.76 12.14 7.97
CA GLY A 42 -5.80 13.28 8.86
C GLY A 42 -4.96 13.09 10.12
N TRP A 43 -4.77 14.18 10.87
CA TRP A 43 -3.98 14.19 12.10
C TRP A 43 -4.75 13.68 13.33
N LYS A 44 -6.08 13.66 13.25
CA LYS A 44 -7.01 13.29 14.32
C LYS A 44 -7.63 11.92 14.15
N ASP A 45 -7.64 11.35 12.94
CA ASP A 45 -8.25 10.04 12.72
C ASP A 45 -7.24 8.95 13.10
N ARG A 46 -7.47 8.38 14.28
CA ARG A 46 -6.74 7.17 14.73
C ARG A 46 -7.23 5.92 13.99
N ASN A 47 -8.35 6.00 13.28
CA ASN A 47 -9.00 4.84 12.69
C ASN A 47 -8.48 4.63 11.27
N LEU A 48 -7.29 4.06 11.16
CA LEU A 48 -6.88 3.31 9.96
C LEU A 48 -7.75 2.06 9.75
N THR A 49 -8.43 1.62 10.82
CA THR A 49 -9.27 0.42 10.88
C THR A 49 -10.27 0.32 9.72
N PRO A 50 -11.06 1.36 9.36
CA PRO A 50 -12.00 1.25 8.25
C PRO A 50 -11.31 1.10 6.89
N LEU A 51 -10.16 1.74 6.66
CA LEU A 51 -9.38 1.55 5.43
C LEU A 51 -8.84 0.12 5.36
N VAL A 52 -8.27 -0.36 6.46
CA VAL A 52 -7.76 -1.72 6.60
C VAL A 52 -8.87 -2.75 6.41
N GLU A 53 -10.01 -2.59 7.08
CA GLU A 53 -11.18 -3.46 6.96
C GLU A 53 -11.74 -3.48 5.54
N ARG A 54 -11.83 -2.31 4.86
CA ARG A 54 -12.26 -2.25 3.46
C ARG A 54 -11.29 -2.99 2.54
N MET A 55 -9.99 -2.78 2.71
CA MET A 55 -8.95 -3.43 1.89
C MET A 55 -8.94 -4.94 2.14
N THR A 56 -8.92 -5.36 3.41
CA THR A 56 -9.01 -6.76 3.81
C THR A 56 -10.30 -7.39 3.29
N GLY A 57 -11.46 -6.74 3.45
CA GLY A 57 -12.73 -7.25 2.95
C GLY A 57 -12.76 -7.40 1.42
N ARG A 58 -12.14 -6.46 0.68
CA ARG A 58 -12.08 -6.50 -0.79
C ARG A 58 -11.19 -7.62 -1.32
N TYR A 59 -10.05 -7.86 -0.67
CA TYR A 59 -9.02 -8.78 -1.18
C TYR A 59 -8.94 -10.13 -0.46
N ARG A 60 -9.63 -10.32 0.68
CA ARG A 60 -9.62 -11.60 1.44
C ARG A 60 -10.02 -12.82 0.62
N ASN A 61 -10.82 -12.64 -0.42
CA ASN A 61 -11.26 -13.75 -1.29
C ASN A 61 -10.17 -14.16 -2.30
N LEU A 62 -9.14 -13.32 -2.47
CA LEU A 62 -8.01 -13.57 -3.36
C LEU A 62 -6.76 -14.01 -2.58
N ALA A 63 -6.53 -13.42 -1.41
CA ALA A 63 -5.41 -13.74 -0.53
C ALA A 63 -5.72 -13.34 0.91
N GLU A 64 -5.24 -14.12 1.87
CA GLU A 64 -5.25 -13.70 3.28
C GLU A 64 -4.17 -12.63 3.51
N PRO A 65 -4.44 -11.58 4.30
CA PRO A 65 -3.45 -10.55 4.59
C PRO A 65 -2.42 -11.02 5.61
N ASP A 66 -1.15 -10.81 5.30
CA ASP A 66 -0.05 -10.94 6.23
C ASP A 66 0.23 -9.59 6.90
N PHE A 67 0.25 -9.59 8.24
CA PHE A 67 0.64 -8.42 9.01
C PHE A 67 2.15 -8.47 9.28
N LEU A 68 2.85 -7.49 8.71
CA LEU A 68 4.30 -7.31 8.84
C LEU A 68 4.57 -6.13 9.77
N GLY A 69 5.36 -6.37 10.81
CA GLY A 69 5.68 -5.41 11.87
C GLY A 69 5.84 -6.12 13.20
N ASP A 70 6.33 -5.41 14.21
CA ASP A 70 6.41 -5.94 15.57
C ASP A 70 5.00 -5.93 16.20
N PRO A 71 4.38 -7.11 16.46
CA PRO A 71 3.04 -7.17 17.05
C PRO A 71 3.00 -6.63 18.48
N ASP A 72 4.13 -6.63 19.18
CA ASP A 72 4.25 -6.23 20.59
C ASP A 72 4.62 -4.74 20.74
N SER A 73 5.05 -4.10 19.66
CA SER A 73 5.39 -2.68 19.65
C SER A 73 4.26 -1.84 19.06
N GLU A 74 3.47 -1.23 19.95
CA GLU A 74 2.51 -0.17 19.59
C GLU A 74 3.18 1.01 18.85
N ALA A 75 4.52 1.12 18.96
CA ALA A 75 5.35 2.19 18.44
C ALA A 75 5.95 1.93 17.04
N THR A 76 5.47 0.93 16.29
CA THR A 76 6.01 0.62 14.96
C THR A 76 5.00 0.79 13.83
N ASP A 77 5.53 1.25 12.69
CA ASP A 77 4.79 1.26 11.42
C ASP A 77 4.34 -0.16 11.08
N LYS A 78 3.07 -0.30 10.70
CA LYS A 78 2.49 -1.59 10.32
C LYS A 78 2.44 -1.68 8.81
N THR A 79 2.62 -2.88 8.29
CA THR A 79 2.41 -3.18 6.88
C THR A 79 1.45 -4.35 6.76
N LEU A 80 0.46 -4.23 5.88
CA LEU A 80 -0.35 -5.38 5.46
C LEU A 80 0.06 -5.75 4.04
N LEU A 81 0.32 -7.04 3.82
CA LEU A 81 0.65 -7.59 2.53
C LEU A 81 -0.41 -8.59 2.08
N PHE A 82 -0.94 -8.41 0.87
CA PHE A 82 -1.77 -9.42 0.21
C PHE A 82 -0.93 -10.03 -0.92
N ASP A 83 -0.56 -11.30 -0.76
CA ASP A 83 0.13 -12.08 -1.79
C ASP A 83 -0.88 -12.74 -2.74
N ILE A 84 -1.02 -12.18 -3.94
CA ILE A 84 -1.95 -12.66 -4.99
C ILE A 84 -1.13 -13.29 -6.13
N GLY A 85 -0.24 -14.22 -5.78
CA GLY A 85 0.58 -14.98 -6.73
C GLY A 85 1.66 -14.12 -7.37
N ARG A 86 1.49 -13.70 -8.63
CA ARG A 86 2.48 -12.81 -9.30
C ARG A 86 2.36 -11.36 -8.86
N PHE A 87 1.23 -11.00 -8.26
CA PHE A 87 0.91 -9.64 -7.83
C PHE A 87 0.90 -9.56 -6.31
N ALA A 88 1.18 -8.36 -5.81
CA ALA A 88 1.09 -8.05 -4.40
C ALA A 88 0.37 -6.72 -4.19
N ILE A 89 -0.36 -6.62 -3.09
CA ILE A 89 -0.90 -5.36 -2.58
C ILE A 89 -0.25 -5.11 -1.24
N GLU A 90 0.49 -4.02 -1.13
CA GLU A 90 1.15 -3.61 0.10
C GLU A 90 0.48 -2.35 0.64
N VAL A 91 -0.02 -2.42 1.87
CA VAL A 91 -0.59 -1.27 2.58
C VAL A 91 0.33 -0.89 3.72
N ARG A 92 1.00 0.26 3.58
CA ARG A 92 1.85 0.85 4.61
C ARG A 92 1.04 1.79 5.49
N LEU A 93 1.07 1.51 6.79
CA LEU A 93 0.34 2.19 7.83
C LEU A 93 1.33 2.85 8.79
N PRO A 94 1.81 4.06 8.47
CA PRO A 94 2.77 4.73 9.34
C PRO A 94 2.10 5.13 10.65
N GLN A 95 2.77 4.89 11.77
CA GLN A 95 2.24 5.21 13.08
C GLN A 95 2.23 6.72 13.31
N HIS A 96 3.31 7.41 12.95
CA HIS A 96 3.48 8.87 13.12
C HIS A 96 3.18 9.68 11.85
N GLY A 97 2.70 9.05 10.77
CA GLY A 97 2.42 9.71 9.49
C GLY A 97 0.96 10.13 9.32
N THR A 98 0.69 11.17 8.54
CA THR A 98 -0.68 11.58 8.17
C THR A 98 -1.27 10.80 7.00
N TYR A 99 -0.48 9.93 6.36
CA TYR A 99 -0.84 9.28 5.10
C TYR A 99 -0.62 7.78 5.15
N ALA A 100 -1.65 7.01 4.82
CA ALA A 100 -1.49 5.60 4.47
C ALA A 100 -1.19 5.47 2.97
N THR A 101 -0.40 4.47 2.60
CA THR A 101 -0.08 4.20 1.20
C THR A 101 -0.45 2.77 0.85
N ALA A 102 -1.22 2.57 -0.21
CA ALA A 102 -1.51 1.25 -0.78
C ALA A 102 -0.88 1.12 -2.17
N THR A 103 0.06 0.20 -2.31
CA THR A 103 0.82 -0.08 -3.53
C THR A 103 0.33 -1.36 -4.15
N PHE A 104 -0.06 -1.31 -5.41
CA PHE A 104 -0.50 -2.44 -6.23
C PHE A 104 0.54 -2.67 -7.32
N THR A 105 1.22 -3.81 -7.29
CA THR A 105 2.27 -4.09 -8.27
C THR A 105 2.61 -5.58 -8.34
N THR A 106 3.57 -5.95 -9.19
CA THR A 106 4.11 -7.31 -9.22
C THR A 106 5.11 -7.53 -8.09
N LYS A 107 5.27 -8.77 -7.62
CA LYS A 107 6.28 -9.11 -6.60
C LYS A 107 7.69 -8.65 -6.99
N THR A 108 8.04 -8.77 -8.27
CA THR A 108 9.33 -8.32 -8.82
C THR A 108 9.57 -6.83 -8.61
N ILE A 109 8.56 -6.00 -8.89
CA ILE A 109 8.67 -4.54 -8.72
C ILE A 109 8.70 -4.20 -7.24
N LEU A 110 7.83 -4.81 -6.43
CA LEU A 110 7.81 -4.58 -4.98
C LEU A 110 9.17 -4.92 -4.35
N LYS A 111 9.75 -6.08 -4.72
CA LYS A 111 11.08 -6.50 -4.29
C LYS A 111 12.14 -5.48 -4.66
N ARG A 112 12.13 -4.97 -5.90
CA ARG A 112 13.07 -3.93 -6.35
C ARG A 112 12.95 -2.65 -5.51
N LEU A 113 11.73 -2.17 -5.25
CA LEU A 113 11.50 -0.99 -4.41
C LEU A 113 12.03 -1.19 -3.00
N ARG A 114 11.77 -2.36 -2.39
CA ARG A 114 12.21 -2.67 -1.03
C ARG A 114 13.71 -2.88 -0.90
N THR A 115 14.37 -3.37 -1.95
CA THR A 115 15.85 -3.40 -2.00
C THR A 115 16.43 -1.99 -2.00
N VAL A 116 15.87 -1.07 -2.80
CA VAL A 116 16.31 0.33 -2.85
C VAL A 116 16.10 1.03 -1.51
N ASP A 117 14.94 0.80 -0.87
CA ASP A 117 14.59 1.36 0.43
C ASP A 117 15.28 0.63 1.62
N SER A 118 16.14 -0.37 1.37
CA SER A 118 16.80 -1.21 2.40
C SER A 118 15.84 -1.91 3.39
N THR A 119 14.62 -2.22 2.94
CA THR A 119 13.53 -2.81 3.76
C THR A 119 13.09 -4.19 3.28
N ILE A 120 13.82 -4.81 2.34
CA ILE A 120 13.44 -6.11 1.75
C ILE A 120 13.33 -7.26 2.77
N HIS A 121 14.13 -7.23 3.84
CA HIS A 121 14.12 -8.25 4.88
C HIS A 121 12.77 -8.36 5.60
N ILE A 122 11.98 -7.29 5.67
CA ILE A 122 10.63 -7.27 6.24
C ILE A 122 9.69 -8.21 5.45
N PHE A 123 10.00 -8.45 4.18
CA PHE A 123 9.17 -9.20 3.25
C PHE A 123 9.71 -10.60 2.92
N GLY A 124 10.82 -11.02 3.54
CA GLY A 124 11.62 -12.23 3.31
C GLY A 124 10.99 -13.31 2.40
N ASP A 125 10.58 -14.43 3.01
CA ASP A 125 10.10 -15.62 2.29
C ASP A 125 8.81 -15.41 1.47
N MET A 126 8.12 -14.27 1.63
CA MET A 126 6.84 -13.99 0.96
C MET A 126 7.04 -13.51 -0.48
N LEU A 127 8.09 -12.72 -0.74
CA LEU A 127 8.38 -12.21 -2.09
C LEU A 127 9.28 -13.13 -2.92
N ASP A 128 9.84 -14.17 -2.32
CA ASP A 128 10.72 -15.14 -2.97
C ASP A 128 10.00 -16.40 -3.49
N ARG A 129 8.71 -16.55 -3.16
CA ARG A 129 7.80 -17.61 -3.67
C ARG A 129 7.08 -17.18 -4.95
#